data_AF-F6HCR5-F1
#
_entry.id   AF-F6HCR5-F1
#
_cell.length_a   1.000
_cell.length_b   1.000
_cell.length_c   1.000
_cell.angle_alpha   90.00
_cell.angle_beta   90.00
_cell.angle_gamma   90.00
#
_symmetry.space_group_name_H-M   'P 1'
#
loop_
_entity.id
_entity.type
_entity.pdbx_description
1 polymer ?
#
loop_
_entity_poly.entity_id
_entity_poly.type
_entity_poly.pdbx_seq_one_letter_code
_entity_poly.pdbx_strand_id
1 'polypeptide(L)'
;MDSDVLSSDVSKLSRGIGNIREVVRLNQAVGLVESSQKFCESMNSFMKMAEEEIIRIQALESVALSLVKEITEYFHGNSAKEEAHPFRIFMVVRDFLTNLDRVCKEVGMINERTIVSTAHKFPVPVNPTLPTGFPASNERHQYSSSDDESSSP
;
A
#
# COMPACT_ATOMS: atom_id res chain seq x y z
N MET A 1 -8.47 -5.60 -6.70
CA MET A 1 -8.53 -7.06 -6.91
C MET A 1 -9.97 -7.41 -7.22
N ASP A 2 -10.23 -8.30 -8.16
CA ASP A 2 -11.59 -8.64 -8.60
C ASP A 2 -12.07 -9.89 -7.84
N SER A 3 -13.13 -9.73 -7.03
CA SER A 3 -13.68 -10.80 -6.19
C SER A 3 -14.41 -11.86 -7.00
N ASP A 4 -15.04 -11.47 -8.11
CA ASP A 4 -15.80 -12.39 -8.95
C ASP A 4 -14.85 -13.34 -9.67
N VAL A 5 -13.69 -12.82 -10.10
CA VAL A 5 -12.60 -13.62 -10.68
C VAL A 5 -12.10 -14.65 -9.68
N LEU A 6 -11.84 -14.26 -8.42
CA LEU A 6 -11.40 -15.17 -7.37
C LEU A 6 -12.42 -16.30 -7.14
N SER A 7 -13.69 -15.95 -6.96
CA SER A 7 -14.76 -16.92 -6.74
C SER A 7 -14.92 -17.89 -7.92
N SER A 8 -14.80 -17.38 -9.15
CA SER A 8 -14.77 -18.18 -10.37
C SER A 8 -13.60 -19.16 -10.37
N ASP A 9 -12.40 -18.72 -10.01
CA ASP A 9 -11.21 -19.55 -10.05
C ASP A 9 -11.23 -20.64 -8.96
N VAL A 10 -11.72 -20.33 -7.77
CA VAL A 10 -11.98 -21.31 -6.70
C VAL A 10 -13.00 -22.36 -7.16
N SER A 11 -14.07 -21.92 -7.85
CA SER A 11 -15.09 -22.81 -8.42
C SER A 11 -14.52 -23.72 -9.52
N LYS A 12 -13.65 -23.20 -10.39
CA LYS A 12 -12.95 -23.99 -11.41
C LYS A 12 -12.04 -25.03 -10.78
N LEU A 13 -11.31 -24.66 -9.72
CA LEU A 13 -10.42 -25.56 -9.00
C LEU A 13 -11.21 -26.70 -8.33
N SER A 14 -12.31 -26.37 -7.64
CA SER A 14 -13.22 -27.37 -7.04
C SER A 14 -13.76 -28.35 -8.07
N ARG A 15 -14.24 -27.86 -9.22
CA ARG A 15 -14.68 -28.72 -10.33
C ARG A 15 -13.54 -29.58 -10.89
N GLY A 16 -12.35 -29.00 -11.05
CA GLY A 16 -11.16 -29.72 -11.52
C GLY A 16 -10.80 -30.89 -10.63
N ILE A 17 -10.86 -30.72 -9.31
CA ILE A 17 -10.65 -31.81 -8.35
C ILE A 17 -11.73 -32.89 -8.47
N GLY A 18 -12.99 -32.51 -8.65
CA GLY A 18 -14.07 -33.46 -8.94
C GLY A 18 -13.80 -34.32 -10.18
N ASN A 19 -13.32 -33.70 -11.26
CA ASN A 19 -12.96 -34.41 -12.49
C ASN A 19 -11.79 -35.37 -12.28
N ILE A 20 -10.76 -34.94 -11.54
CA ILE A 20 -9.61 -35.79 -11.19
C ILE A 20 -10.06 -37.02 -10.41
N ARG A 21 -10.97 -36.84 -9.44
CA ARG A 21 -11.53 -37.94 -8.65
C ARG A 21 -12.21 -38.99 -9.53
N GLU A 22 -12.96 -38.55 -10.54
CA GLU A 22 -13.59 -39.45 -11.50
C GLU A 22 -12.56 -40.24 -12.31
N VAL A 23 -11.51 -39.56 -12.82
CA VAL A 23 -10.42 -40.20 -13.57
C VAL A 23 -9.68 -41.23 -12.72
N VAL A 24 -9.38 -40.93 -11.45
CA VAL A 24 -8.73 -41.88 -10.53
C VAL A 24 -9.61 -43.11 -10.30
N ARG A 25 -10.92 -42.90 -10.08
CA ARG A 25 -11.89 -43.99 -9.89
C ARG A 25 -11.97 -44.91 -11.12
N LEU A 26 -11.99 -44.33 -12.32
CA LEU A 26 -12.00 -45.09 -13.57
C LEU A 26 -10.70 -45.89 -13.75
N ASN A 27 -9.54 -45.30 -13.47
CA ASN A 27 -8.26 -46.01 -13.56
C ASN A 27 -8.19 -47.22 -12.61
N GLN A 28 -8.71 -47.11 -11.39
CA GLN A 28 -8.78 -48.24 -10.45
C GLN A 28 -9.69 -49.38 -10.94
N ALA A 29 -10.82 -49.05 -11.56
CA ALA A 29 -11.78 -50.04 -12.04
C ALA A 29 -11.26 -50.88 -13.21
N VAL A 30 -10.31 -50.34 -14.00
CA VAL A 30 -9.76 -51.02 -15.19
C VAL A 30 -8.60 -51.97 -14.83
N GLY A 31 -8.12 -51.98 -13.59
CA GLY A 31 -7.21 -53.01 -13.07
C GLY A 31 -5.82 -53.07 -13.71
N LEU A 32 -5.31 -51.95 -14.27
CA LEU A 32 -3.95 -51.92 -14.83
C LEU A 32 -2.91 -51.98 -13.69
N VAL A 33 -1.92 -52.88 -13.78
CA VAL A 33 -0.50 -52.86 -13.32
C VAL A 33 -0.13 -52.02 -12.07
N GLU A 34 0.81 -52.50 -11.22
CA GLU A 34 1.41 -51.79 -10.06
C GLU A 34 1.71 -50.28 -10.26
N SER A 35 2.01 -49.84 -11.49
CA SER A 35 2.22 -48.41 -11.81
C SER A 35 0.96 -47.55 -11.64
N SER A 36 -0.24 -48.11 -11.87
CA SER A 36 -1.51 -47.40 -11.63
C SER A 36 -1.77 -47.19 -10.15
N GLN A 37 -1.30 -48.10 -9.29
CA GLN A 37 -1.50 -48.00 -7.85
C GLN A 37 -0.76 -46.80 -7.28
N LYS A 38 0.52 -46.62 -7.63
CA LYS A 38 1.31 -45.45 -7.20
C LYS A 38 0.71 -44.13 -7.70
N PHE A 39 0.21 -44.11 -8.93
CA PHE A 39 -0.51 -42.95 -9.46
C PHE A 39 -1.76 -42.65 -8.63
N CYS A 40 -2.60 -43.65 -8.37
CA CYS A 40 -3.81 -43.47 -7.57
C CYS A 40 -3.51 -42.98 -6.14
N GLU A 41 -2.50 -43.54 -5.48
CA GLU A 41 -2.06 -43.10 -4.15
C GLU A 41 -1.60 -41.63 -4.17
N SER A 42 -0.76 -41.26 -5.13
CA SER A 42 -0.30 -39.88 -5.30
C SER A 42 -1.46 -38.91 -5.58
N MET A 43 -2.38 -39.27 -6.48
CA MET A 43 -3.54 -38.44 -6.80
C MET A 43 -4.52 -38.32 -5.64
N ASN A 44 -4.73 -39.38 -4.85
CA ASN A 44 -5.55 -39.30 -3.64
C ASN A 44 -4.94 -38.36 -2.60
N SER A 45 -3.62 -38.40 -2.41
CA SER A 45 -2.92 -37.47 -1.52
C SER A 45 -3.03 -36.02 -2.01
N PHE A 46 -2.83 -35.80 -3.31
CA PHE A 46 -3.00 -34.50 -3.95
C PHE A 46 -4.43 -33.95 -3.76
N MET A 47 -5.47 -34.75 -4.06
CA MET A 47 -6.86 -34.31 -3.91
C MET A 47 -7.20 -33.97 -2.48
N LYS A 48 -6.75 -34.76 -1.50
CA LYS A 48 -6.97 -34.47 -0.08
C LYS A 48 -6.41 -33.09 0.30
N MET A 49 -5.15 -32.82 -0.07
CA MET A 49 -4.53 -31.52 0.19
C MET A 49 -5.25 -30.38 -0.54
N ALA A 50 -5.62 -30.58 -1.80
CA ALA A 50 -6.33 -29.58 -2.59
C ALA A 50 -7.72 -29.27 -2.02
N GLU A 51 -8.46 -30.27 -1.56
CA GLU A 51 -9.78 -30.09 -0.95
C GLU A 51 -9.71 -29.30 0.34
N GLU A 52 -8.77 -29.62 1.22
CA GLU A 52 -8.51 -28.88 2.45
C GLU A 52 -8.18 -27.40 2.14
N GLU A 53 -7.33 -27.15 1.14
CA GLU A 53 -6.93 -25.80 0.77
C GLU A 53 -8.05 -24.99 0.09
N ILE A 54 -8.86 -25.62 -0.76
CA ILE A 54 -10.04 -24.99 -1.38
C ILE A 54 -11.02 -24.56 -0.30
N ILE A 55 -11.33 -25.44 0.66
CA ILE A 55 -12.23 -25.13 1.78
C ILE A 55 -11.68 -23.95 2.59
N ARG A 56 -10.37 -23.95 2.86
CA ARG A 56 -9.71 -22.86 3.57
C ARG A 56 -9.84 -21.53 2.82
N ILE A 57 -9.61 -21.51 1.51
CA ILE A 57 -9.75 -20.31 0.68
C ILE A 57 -11.20 -19.80 0.68
N GLN A 58 -12.18 -20.69 0.50
CA GLN A 58 -13.61 -20.34 0.54
C GLN A 58 -14.01 -19.75 1.90
N ALA A 59 -13.50 -20.31 3.00
CA ALA A 59 -13.75 -19.78 4.33
C ALA A 59 -13.17 -18.36 4.51
N LEU A 60 -11.92 -18.14 4.05
CA LEU A 60 -11.31 -16.81 4.11
C LEU A 60 -12.02 -15.79 3.23
N GLU A 61 -12.44 -16.19 2.02
CA GLU A 61 -13.22 -15.35 1.12
C GLU A 61 -14.54 -14.93 1.78
N SER A 62 -15.27 -15.86 2.38
CA SER A 62 -16.52 -15.59 3.10
C SER A 62 -16.32 -14.63 4.27
N VAL A 63 -15.28 -14.82 5.07
CA VAL A 63 -14.93 -13.92 6.19
C VAL A 63 -14.60 -12.52 5.66
N ALA A 64 -13.76 -12.42 4.64
CA ALA A 64 -13.38 -11.15 4.05
C ALA A 64 -14.59 -10.39 3.49
N LEU A 65 -15.47 -11.07 2.74
CA LEU A 65 -16.70 -10.47 2.21
C LEU A 65 -17.65 -10.02 3.31
N SER A 66 -17.75 -10.78 4.40
CA SER A 66 -18.57 -10.41 5.56
C SER A 66 -18.07 -9.13 6.22
N LEU A 67 -16.76 -8.98 6.39
CA LEU A 67 -16.15 -7.76 6.93
C LEU A 67 -16.37 -6.56 6.01
N VAL A 68 -16.25 -6.73 4.69
CA VAL A 68 -16.54 -5.67 3.72
C VAL A 68 -18.01 -5.23 3.82
N LYS A 69 -18.93 -6.19 3.97
CA LYS A 69 -20.35 -5.89 4.18
C LYS A 69 -20.58 -5.10 5.46
N GLU A 70 -20.01 -5.53 6.58
CA GLU A 70 -20.14 -4.85 7.87
C GLU A 70 -19.63 -3.40 7.80
N ILE A 71 -18.44 -3.18 7.22
CA ILE A 71 -17.88 -1.84 7.03
C ILE A 71 -18.77 -0.99 6.12
N THR A 72 -19.25 -1.58 5.03
CA THR A 72 -20.12 -0.87 4.08
C THR A 72 -21.43 -0.45 4.74
N GLU A 73 -22.02 -1.33 5.53
CA GLU A 73 -23.24 -1.07 6.30
C GLU A 73 -23.04 0.00 7.37
N TYR A 74 -21.91 -0.03 8.07
CA TYR A 74 -21.56 1.01 9.06
C TYR A 74 -21.54 2.42 8.45
N PHE A 75 -20.93 2.59 7.27
CA PHE A 75 -20.81 3.91 6.63
C PHE A 75 -22.02 4.32 5.79
N HIS A 76 -22.76 3.38 5.20
CA HIS A 76 -23.83 3.68 4.23
C HIS A 76 -25.24 3.30 4.71
N GLY A 77 -25.37 2.63 5.85
CA GLY A 77 -26.64 2.24 6.46
C GLY A 77 -27.34 1.10 5.73
N ASN A 78 -28.02 1.37 4.62
CA ASN A 78 -28.76 0.33 3.90
C ASN A 78 -27.87 -0.38 2.86
N SER A 79 -27.28 -1.51 3.26
CA SER A 79 -26.39 -2.31 2.40
C SER A 79 -27.02 -2.72 1.06
N ALA A 80 -28.35 -2.86 0.97
CA ALA A 80 -29.04 -3.19 -0.27
C ALA A 80 -28.91 -2.14 -1.39
N LYS A 81 -28.53 -0.89 -1.07
CA LYS A 81 -28.30 0.17 -2.08
C LYS A 81 -26.85 0.20 -2.59
N GLU A 82 -25.88 -0.16 -1.74
CA GLU A 82 -24.44 -0.15 -2.08
C GLU A 82 -23.94 -1.53 -2.51
N GLU A 83 -24.78 -2.57 -2.43
CA GLU A 83 -24.47 -3.96 -2.80
C GLU A 83 -23.98 -4.13 -4.24
N ALA A 84 -24.28 -3.17 -5.13
CA ALA A 84 -23.76 -3.17 -6.49
C ALA A 84 -22.23 -3.00 -6.56
N HIS A 85 -21.61 -2.34 -5.57
CA HIS A 85 -20.17 -2.06 -5.55
C HIS A 85 -19.57 -2.12 -4.13
N PRO A 86 -19.57 -3.29 -3.48
CA PRO A 86 -19.19 -3.45 -2.07
C PRO A 86 -17.74 -3.02 -1.77
N PHE A 87 -16.86 -3.05 -2.78
CA PHE A 87 -15.45 -2.66 -2.63
C PHE A 87 -15.19 -1.16 -2.83
N ARG A 88 -16.21 -0.36 -3.18
CA ARG A 88 -16.06 1.07 -3.44
C ARG A 88 -15.53 1.84 -2.23
N ILE A 89 -15.85 1.37 -1.01
CA ILE A 89 -15.34 1.96 0.24
C ILE A 89 -13.81 2.06 0.25
N PHE A 90 -13.10 1.06 -0.28
CA PHE A 90 -11.63 1.09 -0.34
C PHE A 90 -11.09 2.19 -1.25
N MET A 91 -11.78 2.45 -2.38
CA MET A 91 -11.41 3.56 -3.27
C MET A 91 -11.62 4.90 -2.59
N VAL A 92 -12.78 5.07 -1.94
CA VAL A 92 -13.12 6.31 -1.21
C VAL A 92 -12.08 6.60 -0.13
N VAL A 93 -11.73 5.60 0.70
CA VAL A 93 -10.73 5.77 1.76
C VAL A 93 -9.34 6.09 1.18
N ARG A 94 -8.90 5.36 0.15
CA ARG A 94 -7.61 5.64 -0.53
C ARG A 94 -7.55 7.07 -1.05
N ASP A 95 -8.58 7.51 -1.76
CA ASP A 95 -8.61 8.83 -2.38
C ASP A 95 -8.70 9.93 -1.32
N PHE A 96 -9.49 9.73 -0.26
CA PHE A 96 -9.54 10.64 0.88
C PHE A 96 -8.17 10.81 1.54
N LEU A 97 -7.48 9.71 1.86
CA LEU A 97 -6.15 9.76 2.47
C LEU A 97 -5.11 10.42 1.57
N THR A 98 -5.20 10.21 0.25
CA THR A 98 -4.33 10.87 -0.74
C THR A 98 -4.54 12.38 -0.76
N ASN A 99 -5.80 12.83 -0.72
CA ASN A 99 -6.11 14.25 -0.65
C ASN A 99 -5.68 14.86 0.69
N LEU A 100 -5.90 14.15 1.80
CA LEU A 100 -5.48 14.59 3.13
C LEU A 100 -3.96 14.77 3.20
N ASP A 101 -3.19 13.80 2.70
CA ASP A 101 -1.73 13.89 2.61
C ASP A 101 -1.28 15.12 1.82
N ARG A 102 -1.91 15.37 0.67
CA ARG A 102 -1.63 16.57 -0.14
C ARG A 102 -1.92 17.86 0.61
N VAL A 103 -3.07 17.97 1.25
CA VAL A 103 -3.45 19.17 2.03
C VAL A 103 -2.48 19.40 3.18
N CYS A 104 -2.09 18.35 3.91
CA CYS A 104 -1.10 18.43 4.98
C CYS A 104 0.25 18.97 4.48
N LYS A 105 0.71 18.50 3.32
CA LYS A 105 1.95 19.00 2.69
C LYS A 105 1.84 20.47 2.26
N GLU A 106 0.74 20.86 1.64
CA GLU A 106 0.50 22.24 1.21
C GLU A 106 0.49 23.21 2.42
N VAL A 107 -0.19 22.84 3.51
CA VAL A 107 -0.21 23.62 4.75
C VAL A 107 1.18 23.73 5.37
N GLY A 108 1.94 22.64 5.40
CA GLY A 108 3.32 22.63 5.87
C GLY A 108 4.23 23.60 5.10
N MET A 109 4.15 23.57 3.76
CA MET A 109 4.93 24.48 2.91
C MET A 109 4.54 25.96 3.07
N ILE A 110 3.24 26.25 3.23
CA ILE A 110 2.78 27.62 3.46
C ILE A 110 3.30 28.15 4.80
N ASN A 111 3.28 27.32 5.85
CA ASN A 111 3.82 27.67 7.15
C ASN A 111 5.33 27.98 7.08
N GLU A 112 6.10 27.15 6.36
CA GLU A 112 7.54 27.37 6.16
C GLU A 112 7.83 28.67 5.37
N ARG A 113 7.13 28.91 4.26
CA ARG A 113 7.28 30.14 3.46
C ARG A 113 6.89 31.40 4.23
N THR A 114 5.89 31.31 5.12
CA THR A 114 5.45 32.43 5.95
C THR A 114 6.51 32.78 6.99
N ILE A 115 7.10 31.79 7.66
CA ILE A 115 8.17 31.98 8.66
C ILE A 115 9.40 32.63 8.02
N VAL A 116 9.83 32.13 6.85
CA VAL A 116 10.97 32.71 6.10
C VAL A 116 10.68 34.14 5.66
N SER A 117 9.46 34.43 5.19
CA SER A 117 9.06 35.79 4.78
C SER A 117 8.97 36.77 5.96
N THR A 118 8.61 36.30 7.16
CA THR A 118 8.64 37.12 8.38
C THR A 118 10.05 37.33 8.93
N ALA A 119 10.94 36.36 8.81
CA ALA A 119 12.34 36.47 9.22
C ALA A 119 13.16 37.42 8.31
N HIS A 120 12.75 37.59 7.04
CA HIS A 120 13.33 38.55 6.10
C HIS A 120 12.69 39.95 6.13
N LYS A 121 11.77 40.25 7.04
CA LYS A 121 11.40 41.64 7.31
C LYS A 121 12.56 42.31 8.04
N PHE A 122 13.48 42.87 7.25
CA PHE A 122 14.54 43.76 7.71
C PHE A 122 13.99 44.74 8.75
N PRO A 123 14.68 44.95 9.89
CA PRO A 123 14.32 46.02 10.81
C PRO A 123 14.42 47.33 10.02
N VAL A 124 13.31 48.04 9.87
CA VAL A 124 13.34 49.44 9.42
C VAL A 124 14.20 50.19 10.46
N PRO A 125 15.32 50.82 10.08
CA PRO A 125 16.11 51.57 11.03
C PRO A 125 15.28 52.73 11.56
N VAL A 126 14.91 52.65 12.82
CA VAL A 126 14.31 53.76 13.57
C VAL A 126 15.44 54.52 14.24
N ASN A 127 16.09 55.49 13.56
CA ASN A 127 16.48 56.72 14.28
C ASN A 127 16.89 57.92 13.40
N PRO A 128 16.67 59.14 13.92
CA PRO A 128 16.57 60.40 13.22
C PRO A 128 17.91 61.15 13.21
N THR A 129 18.06 62.09 12.27
CA THR A 129 18.98 63.24 12.36
C THR A 129 20.43 62.94 12.81
N LEU A 130 21.35 62.65 11.88
CA LEU A 130 22.73 63.20 11.91
C LEU A 130 23.46 62.93 10.58
N PRO A 131 24.33 63.85 10.09
CA PRO A 131 24.81 63.84 8.71
C PRO A 131 26.11 63.06 8.50
N THR A 132 26.21 62.51 7.29
CA THR A 132 27.35 61.81 6.71
C THR A 132 28.63 62.66 6.70
N GLY A 133 29.73 62.11 7.25
CA GLY A 133 31.06 62.72 7.19
C GLY A 133 32.15 61.68 6.93
N PHE A 134 32.77 61.76 5.75
CA PHE A 134 34.11 61.20 5.43
C PHE A 134 35.16 62.31 5.72
N PRO A 135 36.45 62.02 6.04
CA PRO A 135 37.37 61.33 5.10
C PRO A 135 38.58 60.52 5.65
N ALA A 136 39.09 59.67 4.75
CA ALA A 136 40.50 59.39 4.36
C ALA A 136 41.57 58.75 5.29
N SER A 137 42.01 57.56 4.82
CA SER A 137 43.39 57.12 4.46
C SER A 137 44.32 56.42 5.46
N ASN A 138 44.90 55.31 4.95
CA ASN A 138 46.10 54.55 5.34
C ASN A 138 46.08 53.82 6.70
N GLU A 139 46.64 52.61 6.89
CA GLU A 139 47.85 52.01 6.33
C GLU A 139 47.85 50.46 6.50
N ARG A 140 48.79 49.78 5.82
CA ARG A 140 49.01 48.32 5.66
C ARG A 140 49.39 47.56 6.95
N HIS A 141 49.08 46.25 6.98
CA HIS A 141 49.95 45.08 7.30
C HIS A 141 49.07 43.83 7.60
N GLN A 142 48.99 42.80 6.74
CA GLN A 142 49.86 41.62 6.55
C GLN A 142 49.78 40.49 7.61
N TYR A 143 49.72 39.23 7.11
CA TYR A 143 49.88 37.90 7.75
C TYR A 143 48.69 37.37 8.61
N SER A 144 48.25 36.09 8.59
CA SER A 144 48.74 34.83 8.02
C SER A 144 47.67 33.72 8.17
N SER A 145 47.66 32.72 7.26
CA SER A 145 47.61 31.25 7.51
C SER A 145 46.46 30.65 8.34
N SER A 146 45.85 29.49 8.07
CA SER A 146 46.22 28.30 7.28
C SER A 146 44.93 27.51 7.01
N ASP A 147 44.84 26.89 5.84
CA ASP A 147 43.99 25.72 5.59
C ASP A 147 44.50 24.53 6.42
N ASP A 148 43.60 23.62 6.83
CA ASP A 148 43.88 22.18 6.77
C ASP A 148 42.59 21.35 6.75
N GLU A 149 42.50 20.59 5.66
CA GLU A 149 41.61 19.48 5.37
C GLU A 149 41.89 18.28 6.28
N SER A 150 40.84 17.57 6.73
CA SER A 150 40.86 16.11 6.66
C SER A 150 39.48 15.50 6.84
N SER A 151 39.08 14.82 5.77
CA SER A 151 37.98 13.88 5.71
C SER A 151 38.33 12.51 6.32
N SER A 152 37.30 11.83 6.83
CA SER A 152 37.08 10.37 6.80
C SER A 152 37.84 9.47 7.78
N PRO A 153 37.35 8.24 8.07
CA PRO A 153 36.31 7.45 7.39
C PRO A 153 34.99 7.22 8.16
#